data_AF-A0A5M8FJB3-F1
#
_entry.id   AF-A0A5M8FJB3-F1
#
_cell.length_a   1.000
_cell.length_b   1.000
_cell.length_c   1.000
_cell.angle_alpha   90.00
_cell.angle_beta   90.00
_cell.angle_gamma   90.00
#
_symmetry.space_group_name_H-M   'P 1'
#
loop_
_entity.id
_entity.type
_entity.pdbx_description
1 polymer ?
#
loop_
_entity_poly.entity_id
_entity_poly.type
_entity_poly.pdbx_seq_one_letter_code
_entity_poly.pdbx_strand_id
1 'polypeptide(L)'
;MSAAPPTPIVVDLDGTLARTDTLWETLFVLARERPLRLLAALPELRRGRAALKARLLAEASPDVSTLPLNSELIDWLRDAPKTR
;
A
#
# COMPACT_ATOMS: atom_id res chain seq x y z
N MET A 1 6.16 -17.09 35.44
CA MET A 1 5.01 -16.43 34.78
C MET A 1 5.49 -15.93 33.42
N SER A 2 5.05 -16.57 32.33
CA SER A 2 5.39 -16.13 30.97
C SER A 2 4.44 -14.98 30.59
N ALA A 3 4.98 -13.80 30.33
CA ALA A 3 4.20 -12.66 29.84
C ALA A 3 3.58 -13.03 28.48
N ALA A 4 2.30 -12.72 28.29
CA ALA A 4 1.65 -12.88 27.00
C ALA A 4 2.32 -11.97 25.97
N PRO A 5 2.51 -12.40 24.71
CA PRO A 5 3.10 -11.53 23.70
C PRO A 5 2.24 -10.28 23.51
N PRO A 6 2.86 -9.10 23.30
CA PRO A 6 2.12 -7.86 23.09
C PRO A 6 1.17 -7.99 21.90
N THR A 7 -0.06 -7.50 22.04
CA THR A 7 -1.07 -7.57 20.98
C THR A 7 -0.64 -6.68 19.81
N PRO A 8 -0.56 -7.20 18.57
CA PRO A 8 -0.13 -6.41 17.42
C PRO A 8 -1.21 -5.40 17.02
N ILE A 9 -0.79 -4.18 16.69
CA ILE A 9 -1.65 -3.15 16.11
C ILE A 9 -1.59 -3.30 14.59
N VAL A 10 -2.75 -3.50 13.95
CA VAL A 10 -2.89 -3.59 12.49
C VAL A 10 -3.43 -2.26 12.00
N VAL A 11 -2.68 -1.61 11.11
CA VAL A 11 -3.08 -0.35 10.45
C VAL A 11 -3.23 -0.58 8.96
N ASP A 12 -4.26 0.05 8.39
CA ASP A 12 -4.45 0.08 6.95
C ASP A 12 -3.30 0.83 6.27
N LEU A 13 -3.00 0.45 5.02
CA LEU A 13 -1.85 0.96 4.29
C LEU A 13 -2.22 2.20 3.48
N ASP A 14 -3.10 2.06 2.50
CA ASP A 14 -3.36 3.09 1.49
C ASP A 14 -4.32 4.16 2.03
N GLY A 15 -3.90 5.42 2.00
CA GLY A 15 -4.70 6.52 2.54
C GLY A 15 -4.74 6.58 4.07
N THR A 16 -4.10 5.64 4.77
CA THR A 16 -3.99 5.61 6.23
C THR A 16 -2.52 5.79 6.65
N LEU A 17 -1.68 4.77 6.46
CA LEU A 17 -0.24 4.83 6.75
C LEU A 17 0.53 5.57 5.66
N ALA A 18 0.27 5.23 4.39
CA ALA A 18 0.74 6.00 3.24
C ALA A 18 -0.30 7.06 2.90
N ARG A 19 0.14 8.30 2.65
CA ARG A 19 -0.74 9.41 2.23
C ARG A 19 -1.20 9.26 0.78
N THR A 20 -0.59 8.36 0.03
CA THR A 20 -0.92 8.05 -1.36
C THR A 20 -1.60 6.70 -1.48
N ASP A 21 -2.30 6.51 -2.60
CA ASP A 21 -2.77 5.18 -3.01
C ASP A 21 -1.72 4.58 -3.93
N THR A 22 -1.17 3.44 -3.52
CA THR A 22 -0.20 2.65 -4.31
C THR A 22 -0.73 2.32 -5.72
N LEU A 23 -2.05 2.34 -5.94
CA LEU A 23 -2.65 2.19 -7.27
C LEU A 23 -2.23 3.31 -8.23
N TRP A 24 -2.27 4.58 -7.79
CA TRP A 24 -1.94 5.72 -8.65
C TRP A 24 -0.46 5.75 -8.99
N GLU A 25 0.41 5.50 -8.01
CA GLU A 25 1.85 5.44 -8.24
C GLU A 25 2.21 4.33 -9.23
N THR A 26 1.68 3.12 -9.02
CA THR A 26 1.93 1.98 -9.92
C THR A 26 1.38 2.24 -11.33
N LEU A 27 0.20 2.90 -11.43
CA LEU A 27 -0.40 3.29 -12.70
C LEU A 27 0.52 4.27 -13.46
N PHE A 28 1.05 5.31 -12.80
CA PHE A 28 1.92 6.28 -13.44
C PHE A 28 3.26 5.68 -13.86
N VAL A 29 3.87 4.82 -13.03
CA VAL A 29 5.10 4.10 -13.38
C VAL A 29 4.86 3.23 -14.62
N LEU A 30 3.78 2.43 -14.64
CA LEU A 30 3.46 1.58 -15.78
C LEU A 30 3.08 2.38 -17.04
N ALA A 31 2.38 3.50 -16.88
CA ALA A 31 2.07 4.40 -18.00
C ALA A 31 3.34 4.96 -18.65
N ARG A 32 4.35 5.31 -17.82
CA ARG A 32 5.62 5.85 -18.29
C ARG A 32 6.54 4.79 -18.90
N GLU A 33 6.66 3.63 -18.24
CA GLU A 33 7.69 2.65 -18.59
C GLU A 33 7.19 1.53 -19.51
N ARG A 34 5.92 1.13 -19.39
CA ARG A 34 5.35 -0.03 -20.07
C ARG A 34 3.87 0.18 -20.44
N PRO A 35 3.53 1.17 -21.29
CA PRO A 35 2.15 1.54 -21.58
C PRO A 35 1.32 0.40 -22.18
N LEU A 36 1.92 -0.50 -22.95
CA LEU A 36 1.22 -1.69 -23.48
C LEU A 36 0.80 -2.67 -22.38
N ARG A 37 1.61 -2.82 -21.31
CA ARG A 37 1.27 -3.65 -20.15
C ARG A 37 0.14 -3.02 -19.32
N LEU A 38 0.13 -1.69 -19.23
CA LEU A 38 -0.96 -0.96 -18.62
C LEU A 38 -2.29 -1.18 -19.37
N LEU A 39 -2.28 -1.10 -20.71
CA LEU A 39 -3.48 -1.39 -21.52
C LEU A 39 -3.95 -2.84 -21.34
N ALA A 40 -3.02 -3.79 -21.23
CA ALA A 40 -3.33 -5.19 -20.96
C ALA A 40 -3.95 -5.43 -19.57
N ALA A 41 -3.78 -4.50 -18.61
CA ALA A 41 -4.40 -4.58 -17.28
C ALA A 41 -5.83 -4.01 -17.23
N LEU A 42 -6.25 -3.20 -18.22
CA LEU A 42 -7.58 -2.58 -18.25
C LEU A 42 -8.76 -3.58 -18.20
N PRO A 43 -8.71 -4.78 -18.80
CA PRO A 43 -9.79 -5.76 -18.68
C PRO A 43 -10.11 -6.16 -17.23
N GLU A 44 -9.14 -6.05 -16.30
CA GLU A 44 -9.34 -6.37 -14.88
C GLU A 44 -10.27 -5.36 -14.16
N LEU A 45 -10.53 -4.19 -14.74
CA LEU A 45 -11.56 -3.27 -14.25
C LEU A 45 -12.94 -3.95 -14.15
N ARG A 46 -13.22 -4.92 -15.04
CA ARG A 46 -14.46 -5.72 -15.00
C ARG A 46 -14.56 -6.63 -13.78
N ARG A 47 -13.42 -7.01 -13.18
CA ARG A 47 -13.33 -7.79 -11.94
C ARG A 47 -13.23 -6.90 -10.69
N GLY A 48 -13.28 -5.58 -10.86
CA GLY A 48 -13.26 -4.60 -9.79
C GLY A 48 -11.87 -4.04 -9.48
N ARG A 49 -11.85 -3.01 -8.63
CA ARG A 49 -10.63 -2.25 -8.28
C ARG A 49 -9.54 -3.11 -7.66
N ALA A 50 -9.91 -4.08 -6.81
CA ALA A 50 -8.95 -4.98 -6.16
C ALA A 50 -8.21 -5.86 -7.17
N ALA A 51 -8.91 -6.40 -8.18
CA ALA A 51 -8.31 -7.21 -9.22
C ALA A 51 -7.35 -6.38 -10.11
N LEU A 52 -7.76 -5.16 -10.47
CA LEU A 52 -6.87 -4.23 -11.17
C LEU A 52 -5.61 -3.94 -10.35
N LYS A 53 -5.76 -3.63 -9.06
CA LYS A 53 -4.63 -3.35 -8.17
C LYS A 53 -3.65 -4.52 -8.10
N ALA A 54 -4.16 -5.74 -7.93
CA ALA A 54 -3.34 -6.95 -7.93
C ALA A 54 -2.59 -7.15 -9.27
N ARG A 55 -3.25 -6.87 -10.41
CA ARG A 55 -2.62 -6.97 -11.73
C ARG A 55 -1.53 -5.92 -11.94
N LEU A 56 -1.76 -4.68 -11.51
CA LEU A 56 -0.78 -3.60 -11.61
C LEU A 56 0.46 -3.91 -10.75
N LEU A 57 0.25 -4.34 -9.50
CA LEU A 57 1.33 -4.74 -8.58
C LEU A 57 2.18 -5.91 -9.09
N ALA A 58 1.58 -6.82 -9.88
CA ALA A 58 2.32 -7.92 -10.51
C ALA A 58 3.24 -7.46 -11.66
N GLU A 59 2.95 -6.30 -12.28
CA GLU A 59 3.74 -5.77 -13.40
C GLU A 59 4.78 -4.73 -12.94
N ALA A 60 4.51 -4.02 -11.84
CA ALA A 60 5.43 -3.11 -11.19
C ALA A 60 5.13 -2.99 -9.69
N SER A 61 6.16 -3.04 -8.85
CA SER A 61 6.02 -2.71 -7.42
C SER A 61 6.47 -1.27 -7.21
N PRO A 62 5.64 -0.39 -6.60
CA PRO A 62 6.10 0.91 -6.16
C PRO A 62 7.18 0.75 -5.09
N ASP A 63 8.13 1.68 -5.07
CA ASP A 63 9.17 1.70 -4.05
C ASP A 63 8.57 2.19 -2.73
N VAL A 64 8.34 1.25 -1.82
CA VAL A 64 7.76 1.49 -0.50
C VAL A 64 8.56 2.51 0.31
N SER A 65 9.88 2.63 0.07
CA SER A 65 10.74 3.59 0.78
C SER A 65 10.50 5.04 0.37
N THR A 66 9.87 5.26 -0.79
CA THR A 66 9.56 6.60 -1.33
C THR A 66 8.13 7.04 -1.04
N LEU A 67 7.31 6.16 -0.44
CA LEU A 67 5.92 6.48 -0.14
C LEU A 67 5.85 7.65 0.86
N PRO A 68 5.04 8.69 0.60
CA PRO A 68 4.83 9.76 1.55
C PRO A 68 4.04 9.24 2.75
N LEU A 69 4.74 8.90 3.82
CA LEU A 69 4.11 8.35 5.03
C LEU A 69 3.37 9.43 5.84
N ASN A 70 2.32 9.03 6.52
CA ASN A 70 1.61 9.88 7.47
C ASN A 70 2.40 9.96 8.78
N SER A 71 3.28 10.97 8.88
CA SER A 71 4.16 11.17 10.03
C SER A 71 3.40 11.31 11.35
N GLU A 72 2.25 11.98 11.35
CA GLU A 72 1.42 12.15 12.54
C GLU A 72 0.88 10.81 13.07
N LEU A 73 0.40 9.95 12.17
CA LEU A 73 -0.03 8.59 12.53
C LEU A 73 1.17 7.75 13.02
N ILE A 74 2.34 7.90 12.39
CA ILE A 74 3.55 7.20 12.81
C ILE A 74 3.98 7.61 14.21
N ASP A 75 3.97 8.92 14.51
CA ASP A 75 4.34 9.42 15.82
C ASP A 75 3.32 8.97 16.89
N TRP A 76 2.02 8.99 16.56
CA TRP A 76 0.99 8.40 17.41
C TRP A 76 1.19 6.89 17.63
N LEU A 77 1.54 6.12 16.60
CA LEU A 77 1.84 4.67 16.73
C LEU A 77 3.10 4.39 17.55
N ARG A 78 4.08 5.30 17.54
CA ARG A 78 5.30 5.18 18.36
C ARG A 78 5.02 5.43 19.83
N ASP A 79 4.14 6.38 20.12
CA ASP A 79 3.69 6.73 21.48
C ASP A 79 2.61 5.78 21.99
N ALA A 80 1.95 5.04 21.10
CA ALA A 80 0.94 4.06 21.46
C ALA A 80 1.53 3.04 22.45
N PRO A 81 0.84 2.76 23.58
CA PRO A 81 1.30 1.78 24.55
C PRO A 81 1.51 0.43 23.86
N LYS A 82 2.76 0.01 23.77
CA LYS A 82 3.11 -1.38 23.43
C LYS A 82 2.70 -2.19 24.65
N THR A 83 1.47 -2.68 24.62
CA THR A 83 0.79 -3.32 25.75
C THR A 83 1.70 -4.33 26.44
N ARG A 84 1.85 -4.17 27.77
CA ARG A 84 2.76 -4.94 28.64
C ARG A 84 2.31 -6.38 28.82
#